data_AF-A0A6C0CES4-F1
#
_entry.id   AF-A0A6C0CES4-F1
#
_cell.length_a   1.000
_cell.length_b   1.000
_cell.length_c   1.000
_cell.angle_alpha   90.00
_cell.angle_beta   90.00
_cell.angle_gamma   90.00
#
_symmetry.space_group_name_H-M   'P 1'
#
loop_
_entity.id
_entity.type
_entity.pdbx_description
1 polymer ?
#
loop_
_entity_poly.entity_id
_entity_poly.type
_entity_poly.pdbx_seq_one_letter_code
_entity_poly.pdbx_strand_id
1 'polypeptide(L)'
;MGGSSSKTVYKDNVACKAIQNVRQDPLSFNNLDYVRCVFLTQDQYNNNYHIPKSSLTITFDSTMENIENDIDNNIYNVYAKLNEVTKSPIPIKVLSPIFVAFSRKLEYVDSIFDDNNMLKYPVELKKSDGYCLAIKNYMESFFKNNDDINLKNKYYSLPHSKYDFKGNVKVIIFFPFLTNQYKYITNFKDIINSSYYFLSLISKIEFNGLIEVNSFDEQQIREANKKAPKHIIDAYIQILKRQDNMRLTYRKDLLALCNSGGCLSESGGEDFKSLLPQLSNNDGDNINNAIKFSPFLPSKCLSQTVRYKCGVEEVINNNKTPQELAKTEKIMSFLSSSLSSYLLNEYCYTQKDSPNFDSDKCRGKPDDNANMQQTPVDVINNVLNIFLKKQYKTDINDDGDKESSAYYSQDYSINIIKELMLINNLYPGIQEVVFPLYKYNKNSDYITEPPWGDKLLTPDRVINENEGVAINQKKYSFNDNYYLTLNEKGQLIVCNSNGSIYYYLSINEVPSPMNVTLSSTFTVTYIAPKSGYVRTTDVLSGSSVKIIDKSENRREPYIFYLNDDGRLRIFANGFIDATDKSFIDYIENKIVENQNGLSSDPNNYDKNNKFIGNYSSFYDKPVYIANISK
;
A
#
# COMPACT_ATOMS: atom_id res chain seq x y z
N MET A 1 47.41 -18.11 0.18
CA MET A 1 46.43 -17.92 -0.90
C MET A 1 45.41 -16.92 -0.40
N GLY A 2 45.72 -15.63 -0.60
CA GLY A 2 44.94 -14.52 -0.04
C GLY A 2 43.83 -14.13 -0.99
N GLY A 3 42.58 -14.34 -0.59
CA GLY A 3 41.44 -13.67 -1.22
C GLY A 3 41.53 -12.20 -0.84
N SER A 4 41.84 -11.34 -1.80
CA SER A 4 41.67 -9.90 -1.63
C SER A 4 40.20 -9.66 -1.34
N SER A 5 39.87 -9.26 -0.12
CA SER A 5 38.64 -8.51 0.10
C SER A 5 38.78 -7.25 -0.74
N SER A 6 38.07 -7.21 -1.87
CA SER A 6 37.86 -5.98 -2.59
C SER A 6 37.10 -5.07 -1.64
N LYS A 7 37.85 -4.27 -0.87
CA LYS A 7 37.32 -3.07 -0.25
C LYS A 7 36.76 -2.25 -1.39
N THR A 8 35.46 -2.35 -1.62
CA THR A 8 34.72 -1.34 -2.37
C THR A 8 34.89 -0.07 -1.56
N VAL A 9 35.91 0.72 -1.90
CA VAL A 9 36.05 2.07 -1.40
C VAL A 9 34.98 2.86 -2.13
N TYR A 10 33.80 2.91 -1.53
CA TYR A 10 32.70 3.73 -1.99
C TYR A 10 33.16 5.18 -1.89
N LYS A 11 33.51 5.79 -3.03
CA LYS A 11 33.87 7.20 -3.05
C LYS A 11 32.65 8.03 -2.65
N ASP A 12 32.76 8.78 -1.56
CA ASP A 12 31.78 9.74 -1.03
C ASP A 12 31.48 10.93 -1.97
N ASN A 13 31.80 10.84 -3.27
CA ASN A 13 31.87 11.97 -4.19
C ASN A 13 30.58 12.27 -4.97
N VAL A 14 29.41 11.76 -4.57
CA VAL A 14 28.15 12.24 -5.16
C VAL A 14 27.77 13.56 -4.47
N ALA A 15 28.48 14.63 -4.83
CA ALA A 15 28.24 15.99 -4.37
C ALA A 15 27.01 16.59 -5.06
N CYS A 16 25.83 15.99 -4.83
CA CYS A 16 24.58 16.50 -5.39
C CYS A 16 24.05 17.64 -4.50
N LYS A 17 24.12 18.89 -4.98
CA LYS A 17 23.56 20.05 -4.27
C LYS A 17 22.02 19.97 -4.16
N ALA A 18 21.36 19.20 -5.02
CA ALA A 18 19.90 19.04 -5.03
C ALA A 18 19.33 18.21 -3.87
N ILE A 19 20.17 17.56 -3.05
CA ILE A 19 19.73 16.80 -1.86
C ILE A 19 19.00 17.72 -0.85
N GLN A 20 19.32 19.02 -0.83
CA GLN A 20 18.67 19.99 0.07
C GLN A 20 17.21 20.28 -0.29
N ASN A 21 16.77 19.97 -1.52
CA ASN A 21 15.41 20.25 -2.00
C ASN A 21 14.47 19.03 -1.92
N VAL A 22 14.90 17.93 -1.29
CA VAL A 22 14.07 16.73 -1.13
C VAL A 22 13.03 16.96 -0.04
N ARG A 23 11.76 16.89 -0.40
CA ARG A 23 10.65 17.08 0.52
C ARG A 23 10.60 15.96 1.58
N GLN A 24 10.83 16.32 2.84
CA GLN A 24 10.81 15.38 3.98
C GLN A 24 9.41 15.18 4.56
N ASP A 25 8.54 16.19 4.41
CA ASP A 25 7.19 16.19 4.96
C ASP A 25 6.13 15.98 3.88
N PRO A 26 5.00 15.32 4.17
CA PRO A 26 3.93 15.12 3.20
C PRO A 26 3.33 16.46 2.70
N LEU A 27 2.58 16.38 1.60
CA LEU A 27 1.71 17.49 1.17
C LEU A 27 0.70 17.82 2.26
N SER A 28 0.52 19.11 2.52
CA SER A 28 -0.44 19.61 3.49
C SER A 28 -1.69 20.07 2.76
N PHE A 29 -2.84 19.75 3.33
CA PHE A 29 -4.16 20.10 2.83
C PHE A 29 -5.01 20.59 4.00
N ASN A 30 -6.12 21.25 3.72
CA ASN A 30 -7.00 21.76 4.77
C ASN A 30 -7.88 20.65 5.36
N ASN A 31 -8.32 19.73 4.51
CA ASN A 31 -9.36 18.72 4.81
C ASN A 31 -8.82 17.27 4.76
N LEU A 32 -7.50 17.09 4.65
CA LEU A 32 -6.87 15.78 4.53
C LEU A 32 -5.71 15.66 5.53
N ASP A 33 -5.86 14.74 6.48
CA ASP A 33 -4.82 14.39 7.45
C ASP A 33 -3.95 13.26 6.90
N TYR A 34 -2.64 13.50 6.80
CA TYR A 34 -1.71 12.48 6.31
C TYR A 34 -1.69 11.26 7.23
N VAL A 35 -1.86 10.07 6.65
CA VAL A 35 -1.78 8.79 7.36
C VAL A 35 -0.41 8.16 7.14
N ARG A 36 -0.05 7.90 5.87
CA ARG A 36 1.22 7.25 5.47
C ARG A 36 1.43 7.20 3.97
N CYS A 37 2.60 6.73 3.54
CA CYS A 37 2.85 6.26 2.19
C CYS A 37 2.45 4.80 1.99
N VAL A 38 1.93 4.51 0.80
CA VAL A 38 1.60 3.18 0.30
C VAL A 38 2.44 2.93 -0.96
N PHE A 39 3.11 1.78 -0.99
CA PHE A 39 4.07 1.42 -2.05
C PHE A 39 3.70 0.07 -2.67
N LEU A 40 3.32 0.04 -3.94
CA LEU A 40 2.83 -1.18 -4.60
C LEU A 40 3.77 -1.56 -5.73
N THR A 41 3.94 -2.86 -5.98
CA THR A 41 4.49 -3.33 -7.26
C THR A 41 3.48 -3.04 -8.38
N GLN A 42 3.94 -2.98 -9.63
CA GLN A 42 3.02 -2.81 -10.76
C GLN A 42 1.99 -3.95 -10.82
N ASP A 43 2.40 -5.19 -10.56
CA ASP A 43 1.51 -6.35 -10.51
C ASP A 43 0.41 -6.21 -9.45
N GLN A 44 0.76 -5.75 -8.24
CA GLN A 44 -0.22 -5.52 -7.18
C GLN A 44 -1.22 -4.42 -7.57
N TYR A 45 -0.74 -3.36 -8.23
CA TYR A 45 -1.59 -2.29 -8.72
C TYR A 45 -2.55 -2.80 -9.82
N ASN A 46 -2.02 -3.47 -10.83
CA ASN A 46 -2.79 -4.03 -11.95
C ASN A 46 -3.84 -5.06 -11.49
N ASN A 47 -3.52 -5.84 -10.44
CA ASN A 47 -4.45 -6.78 -9.83
C ASN A 47 -5.41 -6.15 -8.81
N ASN A 48 -5.46 -4.81 -8.71
CA ASN A 48 -6.34 -4.06 -7.82
C ASN A 48 -6.20 -4.40 -6.34
N TYR A 49 -5.00 -4.75 -5.86
CA TYR A 49 -4.80 -5.06 -4.42
C TYR A 49 -5.03 -3.83 -3.53
N HIS A 50 -4.98 -2.63 -4.13
CA HIS A 50 -5.26 -1.35 -3.50
C HIS A 50 -6.75 -0.97 -3.49
N ILE A 51 -7.62 -1.81 -4.07
CA ILE A 51 -9.08 -1.61 -4.10
C ILE A 51 -9.74 -2.72 -3.26
N PRO A 52 -10.47 -2.38 -2.18
CA PRO A 52 -11.23 -3.36 -1.43
C PRO A 52 -12.37 -3.94 -2.29
N LYS A 53 -12.56 -5.27 -2.24
CA LYS A 53 -13.59 -5.95 -3.06
C LYS A 53 -15.02 -5.60 -2.66
N SER A 54 -15.26 -5.37 -1.38
CA SER A 54 -16.62 -5.27 -0.82
C SER A 54 -17.04 -3.83 -0.49
N SER A 55 -16.09 -2.89 -0.44
CA SER A 55 -16.34 -1.51 -0.04
C SER A 55 -16.35 -0.57 -1.23
N LEU A 56 -17.18 0.47 -1.16
CA LEU A 56 -17.27 1.51 -2.16
C LEU A 56 -15.94 2.21 -2.30
N THR A 57 -15.44 2.20 -3.53
CA THR A 57 -14.23 2.92 -3.92
C THR A 57 -14.53 3.75 -5.15
N ILE A 58 -14.15 5.03 -5.13
CA ILE A 58 -14.35 5.95 -6.24
C ILE A 58 -12.99 6.39 -6.74
N THR A 59 -12.75 6.19 -8.03
CA THR A 59 -11.50 6.54 -8.68
C THR A 59 -11.76 7.56 -9.79
N PHE A 60 -11.04 8.68 -9.78
CA PHE A 60 -11.20 9.75 -10.78
C PHE A 60 -9.87 10.48 -11.00
N ASP A 61 -9.82 11.31 -12.04
CA ASP A 61 -8.69 12.18 -12.34
C ASP A 61 -9.02 13.60 -11.86
N SER A 62 -8.03 14.28 -11.28
CA SER A 62 -8.13 15.64 -10.72
C SER A 62 -6.84 16.41 -11.04
N THR A 63 -6.75 17.68 -10.65
CA THR A 63 -5.46 18.38 -10.54
C THR A 63 -5.05 18.51 -9.07
N MET A 64 -3.76 18.80 -8.81
CA MET A 64 -3.27 19.01 -7.44
C MET A 64 -3.94 20.23 -6.77
N GLU A 65 -4.24 21.27 -7.55
CA GLU A 65 -4.88 22.50 -7.06
C GLU A 65 -6.36 22.29 -6.72
N ASN A 66 -7.06 21.40 -7.44
CA ASN A 66 -8.50 21.16 -7.25
C ASN A 66 -8.80 19.91 -6.42
N ILE A 67 -7.79 19.18 -5.96
CA ILE A 67 -7.97 17.85 -5.35
C ILE A 67 -8.97 17.85 -4.19
N GLU A 68 -8.91 18.85 -3.29
CA GLU A 68 -9.83 18.93 -2.14
C GLU A 68 -11.28 19.17 -2.60
N ASN A 69 -11.48 20.06 -3.59
CA ASN A 69 -12.80 20.37 -4.12
C ASN A 69 -13.40 19.15 -4.86
N ASP A 70 -12.59 18.44 -5.64
CA ASP A 70 -13.05 17.27 -6.37
C ASP A 70 -13.35 16.09 -5.43
N ILE A 71 -12.59 15.95 -4.33
CA ILE A 71 -12.91 15.01 -3.25
C ILE A 71 -14.23 15.36 -2.59
N ASP A 72 -14.42 16.62 -2.20
CA ASP A 72 -15.66 17.11 -1.58
C ASP A 72 -16.88 16.84 -2.46
N ASN A 73 -16.77 17.15 -3.75
CA ASN A 73 -17.82 16.91 -4.74
C ASN A 73 -18.15 15.42 -4.86
N ASN A 74 -17.15 14.54 -4.89
CA ASN A 74 -17.37 13.10 -4.94
C ASN A 74 -18.02 12.56 -3.66
N ILE A 75 -17.63 13.05 -2.48
CA ILE A 75 -18.27 12.65 -1.22
C ILE A 75 -19.73 13.12 -1.19
N TYR A 76 -20.01 14.35 -1.63
CA TYR A 76 -21.38 14.84 -1.79
C TYR A 76 -22.20 13.98 -2.76
N ASN A 77 -21.62 13.56 -3.88
CA ASN A 77 -22.29 12.68 -4.84
C ASN A 77 -22.62 11.31 -4.23
N VAL A 78 -21.75 10.76 -3.36
CA VAL A 78 -22.05 9.54 -2.60
C VAL A 78 -23.22 9.76 -1.66
N TYR A 79 -23.23 10.87 -0.92
CA TYR A 79 -24.33 11.26 -0.04
C TYR A 79 -25.65 11.37 -0.80
N ALA A 80 -25.67 12.07 -1.94
CA ALA A 80 -26.86 12.22 -2.77
C ALA A 80 -27.40 10.86 -3.24
N LYS A 81 -26.52 10.01 -3.80
CA LYS A 81 -26.90 8.65 -4.26
C LYS A 81 -27.39 7.75 -3.14
N LEU A 82 -26.79 7.81 -1.96
CA LEU A 82 -27.23 7.04 -0.79
C LEU A 82 -28.68 7.36 -0.41
N ASN A 83 -29.07 8.64 -0.54
CA ASN A 83 -30.42 9.14 -0.26
C ASN A 83 -31.42 8.91 -1.40
N GLU A 84 -30.96 8.77 -2.65
CA GLU A 84 -31.81 8.32 -3.76
C GLU A 84 -32.18 6.83 -3.60
N VAL A 85 -31.21 6.00 -3.24
CA VAL A 85 -31.38 4.55 -3.09
C VAL A 85 -32.17 4.23 -1.83
N THR A 86 -31.90 4.93 -0.73
CA THR A 86 -32.56 4.70 0.56
C THR A 86 -33.61 5.76 0.79
N LYS A 87 -34.87 5.45 0.48
CA LYS A 87 -36.02 6.35 0.70
C LYS A 87 -36.31 6.54 2.19
N SER A 88 -35.51 7.37 2.84
CA SER A 88 -35.64 7.75 4.25
C SER A 88 -36.18 9.18 4.35
N PRO A 89 -37.12 9.47 5.28
CA PRO A 89 -37.59 10.83 5.53
C PRO A 89 -36.51 11.73 6.14
N ILE A 90 -35.47 11.14 6.75
CA ILE A 90 -34.30 11.83 7.29
C ILE A 90 -33.10 11.49 6.39
N PRO A 91 -32.36 12.49 5.89
CA PRO A 91 -31.21 12.23 5.05
C PRO A 91 -30.15 11.38 5.74
N ILE A 92 -29.70 10.34 5.06
CA ILE A 92 -28.66 9.43 5.50
C ILE A 92 -27.30 10.03 5.15
N LYS A 93 -26.47 10.24 6.18
CA LYS A 93 -25.13 10.85 6.07
C LYS A 93 -24.05 9.79 5.88
N VAL A 94 -23.04 10.04 5.05
CA VAL A 94 -21.89 9.13 4.84
C VAL A 94 -21.11 8.92 6.14
N LEU A 95 -20.69 7.68 6.42
CA LEU A 95 -19.96 7.36 7.64
C LEU A 95 -18.46 7.57 7.49
N SER A 96 -17.85 8.24 8.47
CA SER A 96 -16.39 8.32 8.65
C SER A 96 -15.83 7.02 9.27
N PRO A 97 -14.53 6.70 9.15
CA PRO A 97 -13.51 7.44 8.40
C PRO A 97 -13.64 7.24 6.89
N ILE A 98 -13.33 8.30 6.13
CA ILE A 98 -13.15 8.25 4.67
C ILE A 98 -11.67 8.39 4.41
N PHE A 99 -11.10 7.50 3.59
CA PHE A 99 -9.69 7.58 3.24
C PHE A 99 -9.53 8.05 1.79
N VAL A 100 -8.46 8.80 1.54
CA VAL A 100 -8.12 9.31 0.22
C VAL A 100 -6.69 8.93 -0.09
N ALA A 101 -6.47 8.21 -1.17
CA ALA A 101 -5.16 8.04 -1.77
C ALA A 101 -5.11 8.83 -3.08
N PHE A 102 -3.96 9.38 -3.41
CA PHE A 102 -3.76 9.96 -4.74
C PHE A 102 -2.34 9.75 -5.23
N SER A 103 -2.14 9.92 -6.53
CA SER A 103 -0.82 9.87 -7.13
C SER A 103 -0.74 10.71 -8.39
N ARG A 104 0.37 11.41 -8.56
CA ARG A 104 0.65 12.15 -9.80
C ARG A 104 0.83 11.17 -10.94
N LYS A 105 0.11 11.42 -12.03
CA LYS A 105 0.26 10.62 -13.24
C LYS A 105 1.56 11.01 -13.93
N LEU A 106 2.39 10.02 -14.18
CA LEU A 106 3.56 10.18 -15.00
C LEU A 106 3.18 9.87 -16.45
N GLU A 107 3.17 10.91 -17.27
CA GLU A 107 2.71 10.82 -18.65
C GLU A 107 3.91 10.87 -19.61
N TYR A 108 3.80 10.13 -20.71
CA TYR A 108 4.74 10.25 -21.81
C TYR A 108 4.71 11.68 -22.35
N VAL A 109 5.89 12.27 -22.49
CA VAL A 109 6.08 13.62 -23.05
C VAL A 109 6.45 13.49 -24.51
N ASP A 110 7.62 12.93 -24.74
CA ASP A 110 8.22 12.78 -26.06
C ASP A 110 9.24 11.61 -26.06
N SER A 111 9.63 11.22 -27.25
CA SER A 111 10.71 10.30 -27.50
C SER A 111 11.97 11.12 -27.74
N ILE A 112 13.14 10.54 -27.45
CA ILE A 112 14.41 11.08 -27.94
C ILE A 112 14.41 11.35 -29.45
N PHE A 113 13.63 10.58 -30.22
CA PHE A 113 13.50 10.73 -31.67
C PHE A 113 12.61 11.90 -32.10
N ASP A 114 11.97 12.60 -31.15
CA ASP A 114 11.17 13.80 -31.41
C ASP A 114 12.01 15.10 -31.42
N ASP A 115 13.30 15.03 -31.11
CA ASP A 115 14.16 16.22 -31.07
C ASP A 115 14.42 16.78 -32.48
N ASN A 116 13.94 18.00 -32.74
CA ASN A 116 14.12 18.70 -34.00
C ASN A 116 15.60 18.98 -34.36
N ASN A 117 16.49 18.98 -33.37
CA ASN A 117 17.92 19.22 -33.55
C ASN A 117 18.72 17.94 -33.86
N MET A 118 18.09 16.76 -33.86
CA MET A 118 18.76 15.53 -34.29
C MET A 118 19.14 15.59 -35.78
N LEU A 119 20.36 15.16 -36.09
CA LEU A 119 20.79 14.86 -37.46
C LEU A 119 19.86 13.82 -38.08
N LYS A 120 19.30 14.17 -39.23
CA LYS A 120 18.29 13.35 -39.91
C LYS A 120 18.99 12.32 -40.79
N TYR A 121 19.06 11.08 -40.30
CA TYR A 121 19.54 9.95 -41.08
C TYR A 121 18.37 9.35 -41.88
N PRO A 122 18.47 9.21 -43.21
CA PRO A 122 17.39 8.63 -44.01
C PRO A 122 17.29 7.12 -43.78
N VAL A 123 16.07 6.65 -43.53
CA VAL A 123 15.65 5.25 -43.69
C VAL A 123 14.90 5.25 -45.01
N GLU A 124 15.54 4.83 -46.10
CA GLU A 124 14.93 4.89 -47.43
C GLU A 124 13.75 3.90 -47.53
N LEU A 125 12.55 4.41 -47.26
CA LEU A 125 11.29 3.81 -47.67
C LEU A 125 10.98 4.36 -49.06
N LYS A 126 10.70 3.47 -50.01
CA LYS A 126 10.56 3.78 -51.44
C LYS A 126 9.86 5.12 -51.73
N LYS A 127 10.57 5.98 -52.47
CA LYS A 127 10.13 7.11 -53.31
C LYS A 127 8.79 7.78 -52.93
N SER A 128 8.86 8.80 -52.09
CA SER A 128 8.11 10.04 -52.32
C SER A 128 9.01 11.22 -51.99
N ASP A 129 9.09 12.20 -52.89
CA ASP A 129 9.98 13.34 -52.81
C ASP A 129 9.79 14.13 -51.50
N GLY A 130 10.85 14.22 -50.70
CA GLY A 130 10.91 15.09 -49.51
C GLY A 130 11.77 14.54 -48.39
N TYR A 131 12.93 15.16 -48.15
CA TYR A 131 13.80 14.87 -47.01
C TYR A 131 13.14 15.32 -45.68
N CYS A 132 13.02 14.43 -44.67
CA CYS A 132 13.36 14.65 -43.24
C CYS A 132 12.64 13.71 -42.23
N LEU A 133 13.35 13.34 -41.15
CA LEU A 133 12.94 12.69 -39.87
C LEU A 133 12.60 11.18 -39.91
N ALA A 134 13.57 10.34 -40.27
CA ALA A 134 13.28 8.99 -40.73
C ALA A 134 12.97 7.91 -39.68
N ILE A 135 13.25 8.08 -38.38
CA ILE A 135 12.85 7.07 -37.38
C ILE A 135 11.47 7.39 -36.80
N LYS A 136 11.22 8.64 -36.37
CA LYS A 136 9.90 9.07 -35.90
C LYS A 136 8.84 8.90 -36.98
N ASN A 137 9.03 9.49 -38.16
CA ASN A 137 8.04 9.42 -39.24
C ASN A 137 7.84 7.98 -39.72
N TYR A 138 8.90 7.17 -39.68
CA TYR A 138 8.79 5.75 -39.92
C TYR A 138 7.92 5.07 -38.87
N MET A 139 8.18 5.28 -37.58
CA MET A 139 7.37 4.69 -36.50
C MET A 139 5.92 5.17 -36.55
N GLU A 140 5.66 6.46 -36.81
CA GLU A 140 4.32 7.01 -36.98
C GLU A 140 3.60 6.39 -38.19
N SER A 141 4.28 6.28 -39.33
CA SER A 141 3.75 5.60 -40.52
C SER A 141 3.51 4.10 -40.26
N PHE A 142 4.43 3.45 -39.56
CA PHE A 142 4.33 2.05 -39.18
C PHE A 142 3.13 1.82 -38.27
N PHE A 143 2.93 2.64 -37.23
CA PHE A 143 1.76 2.57 -36.35
C PHE A 143 0.45 2.94 -37.04
N LYS A 144 0.48 3.83 -38.03
CA LYS A 144 -0.71 4.13 -38.84
C LYS A 144 -1.15 2.92 -39.68
N ASN A 145 -0.19 2.12 -40.15
CA ASN A 145 -0.46 0.92 -40.95
C ASN A 145 -0.66 -0.34 -40.08
N ASN A 146 -0.14 -0.36 -38.86
CA ASN A 146 -0.27 -1.42 -37.87
C ASN A 146 -0.86 -0.86 -36.57
N ASP A 147 -2.19 -0.90 -36.45
CA ASP A 147 -2.95 -0.37 -35.30
C ASP A 147 -2.88 -1.28 -34.05
N ASP A 148 -1.69 -1.81 -33.76
CA ASP A 148 -1.45 -2.63 -32.57
C ASP A 148 -1.14 -1.74 -31.36
N ILE A 149 -2.13 -1.60 -30.48
CA ILE A 149 -2.02 -0.85 -29.24
C ILE A 149 -0.89 -1.37 -28.33
N ASN A 150 -0.62 -2.67 -28.32
CA ASN A 150 0.44 -3.25 -27.50
C ASN A 150 1.81 -2.84 -28.00
N LEU A 151 1.98 -2.80 -29.34
CA LEU A 151 3.22 -2.37 -29.94
C LEU A 151 3.48 -0.87 -29.73
N LYS A 152 2.43 -0.05 -29.79
CA LYS A 152 2.50 1.37 -29.48
C LYS A 152 2.87 1.61 -28.00
N ASN A 153 2.26 0.85 -27.09
CA ASN A 153 2.61 0.87 -25.67
C ASN A 153 4.06 0.45 -25.43
N LYS A 154 4.55 -0.58 -26.14
CA LYS A 154 5.94 -1.04 -26.10
C LYS A 154 6.94 0.02 -26.55
N TYR A 155 6.57 0.84 -27.55
CA TYR A 155 7.39 1.97 -27.99
C TYR A 155 7.41 3.10 -26.96
N TYR A 156 6.26 3.44 -26.38
CA TYR A 156 6.24 4.43 -25.31
C TYR A 156 7.06 3.97 -24.12
N SER A 157 6.96 2.69 -23.72
CA SER A 157 7.72 2.12 -22.61
C SER A 157 9.23 1.98 -22.85
N LEU A 158 9.78 2.47 -23.97
CA LEU A 158 11.23 2.47 -24.17
C LEU A 158 11.93 3.31 -23.06
N PRO A 159 13.07 2.85 -22.53
CA PRO A 159 13.78 3.53 -21.44
C PRO A 159 14.38 4.89 -21.83
N HIS A 160 14.34 5.23 -23.12
CA HIS A 160 14.80 6.51 -23.67
C HIS A 160 13.66 7.48 -23.97
N SER A 161 12.42 7.10 -23.67
CA SER A 161 11.29 8.03 -23.70
C SER A 161 11.35 8.96 -22.49
N LYS A 162 10.91 10.21 -22.68
CA LYS A 162 10.81 11.19 -21.61
C LYS A 162 9.42 11.13 -20.98
N TYR A 163 9.44 11.24 -19.66
CA TYR A 163 8.24 11.22 -18.84
C TYR A 163 8.28 12.38 -17.87
N ASP A 164 7.12 13.01 -17.68
CA ASP A 164 6.97 14.09 -16.72
C ASP A 164 5.62 13.99 -16.03
N PHE A 165 5.56 14.58 -14.85
CA PHE A 165 4.32 14.73 -14.13
C PHE A 165 3.51 15.84 -14.78
N LYS A 166 2.50 15.46 -15.56
CA LYS A 166 1.50 16.42 -16.04
C LYS A 166 0.48 16.68 -14.94
N GLY A 167 -0.20 17.83 -15.01
CA GLY A 167 -1.03 18.40 -13.93
C GLY A 167 -2.19 17.52 -13.41
N ASN A 168 -2.34 16.31 -13.94
CA ASN A 168 -3.34 15.33 -13.53
C ASN A 168 -2.81 14.46 -12.38
N VAL A 169 -3.67 14.25 -11.38
CA VAL A 169 -3.51 13.28 -10.30
C VAL A 169 -4.61 12.24 -10.40
N LYS A 170 -4.27 10.98 -10.17
CA LYS A 170 -5.23 9.91 -9.96
C LYS A 170 -5.64 9.92 -8.50
N VAL A 171 -6.93 10.09 -8.22
CA VAL A 171 -7.48 10.12 -6.86
C VAL A 171 -8.33 8.88 -6.64
N ILE A 172 -8.24 8.32 -5.44
CA ILE A 172 -9.00 7.15 -4.98
C ILE A 172 -9.59 7.51 -3.61
N ILE A 173 -10.92 7.48 -3.51
CA ILE A 173 -11.64 7.67 -2.25
C ILE A 173 -12.22 6.33 -1.80
N PHE A 174 -11.95 5.99 -0.56
CA PHE A 174 -12.43 4.76 0.07
C PHE A 174 -13.48 5.06 1.12
N PHE A 175 -14.60 4.34 1.05
CA PHE A 175 -15.70 4.40 2.01
C PHE A 175 -15.85 3.03 2.69
N PRO A 176 -15.23 2.81 3.86
CA PRO A 176 -15.16 1.49 4.49
C PRO A 176 -16.52 0.83 4.71
N PHE A 177 -17.52 1.61 5.10
CA PHE A 177 -18.81 1.10 5.55
C PHE A 177 -19.91 1.08 4.49
N LEU A 178 -19.58 1.44 3.25
CA LEU A 178 -20.51 1.43 2.12
C LEU A 178 -20.14 0.33 1.13
N THR A 179 -21.13 -0.28 0.52
CA THR A 179 -20.97 -1.21 -0.60
C THR A 179 -20.93 -0.45 -1.93
N ASN A 180 -20.41 -1.08 -2.99
CA ASN A 180 -20.42 -0.53 -4.35
C ASN A 180 -21.82 -0.18 -4.90
N GLN A 181 -22.88 -0.64 -4.23
CA GLN A 181 -24.27 -0.32 -4.56
C GLN A 181 -24.82 0.90 -3.80
N TYR A 182 -23.97 1.69 -3.15
CA TYR A 182 -24.37 2.85 -2.33
C TYR A 182 -25.34 2.47 -1.21
N LYS A 183 -25.05 1.36 -0.52
CA LYS A 183 -25.78 0.89 0.67
C LYS A 183 -24.81 0.64 1.80
N TYR A 184 -25.25 0.81 3.05
CA TYR A 184 -24.46 0.40 4.20
C TYR A 184 -24.23 -1.11 4.23
N ILE A 185 -23.05 -1.47 4.71
CA ILE A 185 -22.77 -2.84 5.13
C ILE A 185 -23.51 -3.08 6.44
N THR A 186 -24.58 -3.86 6.42
CA THR A 186 -25.53 -3.96 7.54
C THR A 186 -25.18 -5.01 8.58
N ASN A 187 -24.12 -5.81 8.40
CA ASN A 187 -23.66 -6.70 9.48
C ASN A 187 -22.21 -6.39 9.85
N PHE A 188 -21.90 -6.55 11.14
CA PHE A 188 -20.58 -6.26 11.67
C PHE A 188 -19.49 -7.23 11.23
N LYS A 189 -19.80 -8.49 10.92
CA LYS A 189 -18.81 -9.42 10.37
C LYS A 189 -18.27 -8.89 9.03
N ASP A 190 -19.13 -8.36 8.18
CA ASP A 190 -18.73 -7.76 6.91
C ASP A 190 -18.07 -6.40 7.12
N ILE A 191 -18.52 -5.61 8.11
CA ILE A 191 -17.83 -4.39 8.51
C ILE A 191 -16.40 -4.69 9.02
N ILE A 192 -16.22 -5.74 9.82
CA ILE A 192 -14.92 -6.20 10.31
C ILE A 192 -14.07 -6.71 9.14
N ASN A 193 -14.63 -7.48 8.21
CA ASN A 193 -13.91 -7.94 7.03
C ASN A 193 -13.43 -6.76 6.17
N SER A 194 -14.28 -5.75 5.98
CA SER A 194 -13.90 -4.51 5.32
C SER A 194 -12.83 -3.76 6.12
N SER A 195 -13.05 -3.58 7.42
CA SER A 195 -12.12 -2.89 8.33
C SER A 195 -10.75 -3.56 8.35
N TYR A 196 -10.68 -4.89 8.28
CA TYR A 196 -9.42 -5.64 8.22
C TYR A 196 -8.56 -5.23 7.03
N TYR A 197 -9.17 -5.08 5.85
CA TYR A 197 -8.45 -4.59 4.67
C TYR A 197 -7.84 -3.19 4.92
N PHE A 198 -8.62 -2.27 5.46
CA PHE A 198 -8.16 -0.91 5.74
C PHE A 198 -7.13 -0.87 6.88
N LEU A 199 -7.30 -1.71 7.90
CA LEU A 199 -6.32 -1.91 8.97
C LEU A 199 -5.00 -2.43 8.41
N SER A 200 -5.03 -3.41 7.51
CA SER A 200 -3.85 -3.87 6.79
C SER A 200 -3.22 -2.73 5.97
N LEU A 201 -4.03 -1.94 5.24
CA LEU A 201 -3.57 -0.80 4.44
C LEU A 201 -2.90 0.30 5.29
N ILE A 202 -3.46 0.63 6.46
CA ILE A 202 -2.89 1.65 7.36
C ILE A 202 -1.75 1.09 8.23
N SER A 203 -1.73 -0.20 8.55
CA SER A 203 -0.72 -0.83 9.43
C SER A 203 0.65 -0.99 8.77
N LYS A 204 1.71 -0.57 9.47
CA LYS A 204 3.09 -0.47 8.92
C LYS A 204 3.76 -1.80 8.56
N ILE A 205 3.22 -2.93 9.00
CA ILE A 205 3.98 -4.17 9.18
C ILE A 205 3.73 -5.20 8.07
N GLU A 206 2.53 -5.23 7.47
CA GLU A 206 2.14 -6.32 6.57
C GLU A 206 1.83 -5.88 5.14
N PHE A 207 1.36 -4.65 4.94
CA PHE A 207 1.09 -4.09 3.63
C PHE A 207 2.09 -2.98 3.33
N ASN A 208 3.10 -3.30 2.52
CA ASN A 208 3.92 -2.31 1.83
C ASN A 208 4.76 -1.40 2.74
N GLY A 209 5.22 -1.90 3.88
CA GLY A 209 6.32 -1.27 4.61
C GLY A 209 7.63 -1.64 3.94
N LEU A 210 8.17 -0.80 3.05
CA LEU A 210 9.59 -0.92 2.66
C LEU A 210 10.40 -0.76 3.94
N ILE A 211 10.96 -1.84 4.50
CA ILE A 211 11.91 -1.73 5.62
C ILE A 211 13.17 -1.02 5.12
N GLU A 212 13.89 -0.35 6.02
CA GLU A 212 15.20 0.18 5.68
C GLU A 212 16.15 -1.00 5.45
N VAL A 213 16.50 -1.23 4.18
CA VAL A 213 17.42 -2.29 3.77
C VAL A 213 18.80 -1.66 3.63
N ASN A 214 19.81 -2.28 4.23
CA ASN A 214 21.19 -1.87 4.00
C ASN A 214 21.67 -2.47 2.67
N SER A 215 22.65 -1.86 2.01
CA SER A 215 23.28 -2.37 0.79
C SER A 215 24.12 -3.65 1.01
N PHE A 216 24.04 -4.25 2.20
CA PHE A 216 24.80 -5.43 2.63
C PHE A 216 23.94 -6.32 3.53
N ASP A 217 24.22 -7.63 3.52
CA ASP A 217 23.53 -8.62 4.35
C ASP A 217 24.13 -8.66 5.77
N GLU A 218 23.37 -8.16 6.75
CA GLU A 218 23.80 -8.17 8.15
C GLU A 218 24.00 -9.59 8.71
N GLN A 219 23.10 -10.52 8.35
CA GLN A 219 23.15 -11.89 8.85
C GLN A 219 24.40 -12.60 8.31
N GLN A 220 24.70 -12.41 7.03
CA GLN A 220 25.90 -12.97 6.42
C GLN A 220 27.18 -12.43 7.08
N ILE A 221 27.25 -11.13 7.38
CA ILE A 221 28.40 -10.54 8.11
C ILE A 221 28.53 -11.18 9.50
N ARG A 222 27.42 -11.40 10.21
CA ARG A 222 27.42 -12.05 11.52
C ARG A 222 27.93 -13.50 11.42
N GLU A 223 27.48 -14.25 10.43
CA GLU A 223 27.90 -15.63 10.20
C GLU A 223 29.37 -15.75 9.80
N ALA A 224 29.84 -14.90 8.89
CA ALA A 224 31.24 -14.84 8.47
C ALA A 224 32.18 -14.51 9.64
N ASN A 225 31.70 -13.71 10.60
CA ASN A 225 32.46 -13.27 11.76
C ASN A 225 32.05 -13.96 13.08
N LYS A 226 31.37 -15.12 13.03
CA LYS A 226 30.83 -15.81 14.22
C LYS A 226 31.83 -16.14 15.33
N LYS A 227 33.13 -16.12 15.02
CA LYS A 227 34.23 -16.35 15.98
C LYS A 227 34.69 -15.09 16.71
N ALA A 228 34.29 -13.90 16.25
CA ALA A 228 34.63 -12.64 16.89
C ALA A 228 33.66 -12.33 18.07
N PRO A 229 34.10 -11.55 19.07
CA PRO A 229 33.21 -11.10 20.13
C PRO A 229 32.01 -10.32 19.59
N LYS A 230 30.81 -10.62 20.10
CA LYS A 230 29.54 -10.04 19.63
C LYS A 230 29.56 -8.50 19.57
N HIS A 231 30.12 -7.85 20.61
CA HIS A 231 30.19 -6.39 20.67
C HIS A 231 31.06 -5.76 19.56
N ILE A 232 32.09 -6.46 19.08
CA ILE A 232 32.94 -5.99 17.97
C ILE A 232 32.17 -6.12 16.65
N ILE A 233 31.45 -7.23 16.45
CA ILE A 233 30.60 -7.45 15.28
C ILE A 233 29.50 -6.39 15.24
N ASP A 234 28.86 -6.12 16.37
CA ASP A 234 27.81 -5.09 16.47
C ASP A 234 28.36 -3.69 16.18
N ALA A 235 29.54 -3.33 16.72
CA ALA A 235 30.18 -2.06 16.41
C ALA A 235 30.54 -1.91 14.92
N TYR A 236 31.06 -2.98 14.30
CA TYR A 236 31.37 -3.01 12.87
C TYR A 236 30.12 -2.86 12.01
N ILE A 237 29.05 -3.59 12.32
CA ILE A 237 27.75 -3.46 11.64
C ILE A 237 27.21 -2.04 11.78
N GLN A 238 27.31 -1.42 12.96
CA GLN A 238 26.85 -0.04 13.15
C GLN A 238 27.66 0.98 12.34
N ILE A 239 28.97 0.77 12.17
CA ILE A 239 29.81 1.60 11.28
C ILE A 239 29.33 1.44 9.84
N LEU A 240 29.11 0.20 9.39
CA LEU A 240 28.61 -0.07 8.03
C LEU A 240 27.23 0.54 7.80
N LYS A 241 26.29 0.40 8.76
CA LYS A 241 24.96 1.03 8.70
C LYS A 241 25.05 2.54 8.62
N ARG A 242 25.95 3.18 9.38
CA ARG A 242 26.16 4.64 9.29
C ARG A 242 26.70 5.04 7.93
N GLN A 243 27.70 4.33 7.41
CA GLN A 243 28.26 4.59 6.08
C GLN A 243 27.21 4.40 4.98
N ASP A 244 26.32 3.43 5.15
CA ASP A 244 25.25 3.14 4.20
C ASP A 244 24.09 4.14 4.30
N ASN A 245 23.73 4.56 5.52
CA ASN A 245 22.69 5.58 5.76
C ASN A 245 23.07 6.98 5.26
N MET A 246 24.38 7.25 5.11
CA MET A 246 24.89 8.45 4.44
C MET A 246 24.65 8.41 2.92
N ARG A 247 24.26 7.26 2.37
CA ARG A 247 23.87 7.08 0.97
C ARG A 247 22.35 7.18 0.90
N LEU A 248 21.85 7.93 -0.08
CA LEU A 248 20.42 7.99 -0.38
C LEU A 248 19.92 6.55 -0.61
N THR A 249 18.93 6.08 0.13
CA THR A 249 18.35 4.73 -0.05
C THR A 249 17.10 4.80 -0.92
N TYR A 250 16.81 3.73 -1.65
CA TYR A 250 15.61 3.60 -2.47
C TYR A 250 14.34 3.87 -1.66
N ARG A 251 14.30 3.40 -0.40
CA ARG A 251 13.21 3.73 0.52
C ARG A 251 13.05 5.24 0.75
N LYS A 252 14.14 5.97 1.01
CA LYS A 252 14.11 7.43 1.23
C LYS A 252 13.63 8.16 -0.03
N ASP A 253 14.06 7.70 -1.20
CA ASP A 253 13.62 8.23 -2.49
C ASP A 253 12.11 8.01 -2.71
N LEU A 254 11.60 6.81 -2.43
CA LEU A 254 10.16 6.52 -2.53
C LEU A 254 9.33 7.33 -1.52
N LEU A 255 9.82 7.51 -0.29
CA LEU A 255 9.19 8.37 0.71
C LEU A 255 9.13 9.83 0.25
N ALA A 256 10.23 10.35 -0.31
CA ALA A 256 10.25 11.68 -0.88
C ALA A 256 9.26 11.85 -2.05
N LEU A 257 9.21 10.85 -2.94
CA LEU A 257 8.28 10.81 -4.06
C LEU A 257 6.82 10.81 -3.57
N CYS A 258 6.52 9.97 -2.58
CA CYS A 258 5.22 9.93 -1.91
C CYS A 258 4.85 11.29 -1.29
N ASN A 259 5.77 11.89 -0.52
CA ASN A 259 5.58 13.18 0.11
C ASN A 259 5.33 14.30 -0.92
N SER A 260 5.88 14.18 -2.12
CA SER A 260 5.66 15.10 -3.25
C SER A 260 4.36 14.86 -4.04
N GLY A 261 3.52 13.91 -3.61
CA GLY A 261 2.24 13.59 -4.24
C GLY A 261 2.18 12.26 -4.97
N GLY A 262 3.14 11.35 -4.73
CA GLY A 262 3.15 10.01 -5.29
C GLY A 262 3.58 9.96 -6.77
N CYS A 263 3.63 8.73 -7.30
CA CYS A 263 3.89 8.47 -8.71
C CYS A 263 3.12 7.25 -9.21
N LEU A 264 2.46 7.41 -10.36
CA LEU A 264 1.72 6.36 -11.06
C LEU A 264 2.04 6.43 -12.55
N SER A 265 2.59 5.35 -13.09
CA SER A 265 2.80 5.20 -14.54
C SER A 265 1.75 4.27 -15.13
N GLU A 266 0.86 4.79 -15.98
CA GLU A 266 -0.22 3.99 -16.59
C GLU A 266 0.24 3.13 -17.78
N SER A 267 1.40 3.40 -18.37
CA SER A 267 1.89 2.76 -19.61
C SER A 267 2.74 1.50 -19.38
N GLY A 268 2.38 0.69 -18.38
CA GLY A 268 3.13 -0.51 -17.97
C GLY A 268 4.37 -0.20 -17.10
N GLY A 269 4.62 -1.08 -16.14
CA GLY A 269 5.84 -1.11 -15.31
C GLY A 269 6.93 -1.98 -15.95
N GLU A 270 8.12 -1.98 -15.38
CA GLU A 270 9.22 -2.81 -15.85
C GLU A 270 9.16 -4.18 -15.17
N ASP A 271 9.36 -5.28 -15.92
CA ASP A 271 9.51 -6.59 -15.30
C ASP A 271 10.88 -6.70 -14.64
N PHE A 272 10.98 -6.17 -13.42
CA PHE A 272 12.18 -6.22 -12.61
C PHE A 272 12.68 -7.65 -12.34
N LYS A 273 11.81 -8.67 -12.39
CA LYS A 273 12.24 -10.07 -12.20
C LYS A 273 13.04 -10.56 -13.41
N SER A 274 12.75 -10.05 -14.59
CA SER A 274 13.55 -10.30 -15.80
C SER A 274 14.85 -9.48 -15.84
N LEU A 275 14.85 -8.31 -15.17
CA LEU A 275 15.94 -7.33 -15.22
C LEU A 275 16.96 -7.47 -14.09
N LEU A 276 16.58 -8.06 -12.94
CA LEU A 276 17.46 -8.18 -11.78
C LEU A 276 17.94 -9.63 -11.59
N PRO A 277 19.25 -9.85 -11.44
CA PRO A 277 19.77 -11.18 -11.16
C PRO A 277 19.35 -11.63 -9.75
N GLN A 278 19.30 -12.95 -9.55
CA GLN A 278 19.12 -13.50 -8.21
C GLN A 278 20.31 -13.12 -7.31
N LEU A 279 20.01 -12.85 -6.04
CA LEU A 279 21.02 -12.62 -5.02
C LEU A 279 21.82 -13.91 -4.81
N SER A 280 23.14 -13.85 -4.95
CA SER A 280 24.04 -14.96 -4.68
C SER A 280 24.55 -14.91 -3.23
N ASN A 281 25.08 -16.04 -2.76
CA ASN A 281 25.71 -16.13 -1.44
C ASN A 281 27.11 -15.50 -1.37
N ASN A 282 27.61 -14.91 -2.45
CA ASN A 282 28.97 -14.36 -2.54
C ASN A 282 28.94 -12.92 -3.06
N ASP A 283 29.43 -11.98 -2.26
CA ASP A 283 29.50 -10.57 -2.62
C ASP A 283 30.24 -10.29 -3.93
N GLY A 284 31.30 -11.05 -4.24
CA GLY A 284 32.00 -10.94 -5.51
C GLY A 284 31.12 -11.28 -6.70
N ASP A 285 30.28 -12.31 -6.57
CA ASP A 285 29.35 -12.71 -7.62
C ASP A 285 28.19 -11.71 -7.73
N ASN A 286 27.72 -11.15 -6.61
CA ASN A 286 26.74 -10.06 -6.62
C ASN A 286 27.28 -8.80 -7.30
N ILE A 287 28.56 -8.46 -7.09
CA ILE A 287 29.25 -7.38 -7.81
C ILE A 287 29.31 -7.69 -9.31
N ASN A 288 29.78 -8.88 -9.68
CA ASN A 288 29.90 -9.27 -11.08
C ASN A 288 28.55 -9.31 -11.79
N ASN A 289 27.51 -9.76 -11.10
CA ASN A 289 26.14 -9.71 -11.58
C ASN A 289 25.71 -8.25 -11.79
N ALA A 290 25.81 -7.39 -10.77
CA ALA A 290 25.45 -5.98 -10.89
C ALA A 290 26.22 -5.26 -12.02
N ILE A 291 27.50 -5.58 -12.23
CA ILE A 291 28.31 -5.06 -13.36
C ILE A 291 27.69 -5.47 -14.71
N LYS A 292 27.22 -6.71 -14.87
CA LYS A 292 26.61 -7.19 -16.13
C LYS A 292 25.31 -6.45 -16.49
N PHE A 293 24.58 -5.98 -15.48
CA PHE A 293 23.34 -5.23 -15.64
C PHE A 293 23.56 -3.71 -15.61
N SER A 294 24.80 -3.26 -15.44
CA SER A 294 25.17 -1.85 -15.62
C SER A 294 25.33 -1.52 -17.12
N PRO A 295 24.81 -0.38 -17.59
CA PRO A 295 24.12 0.64 -16.81
C PRO A 295 22.67 0.31 -16.50
N PHE A 296 22.23 0.71 -15.30
CA PHE A 296 20.85 0.52 -14.86
C PHE A 296 19.95 1.64 -15.38
N LEU A 297 18.93 1.27 -16.14
CA LEU A 297 17.86 2.17 -16.57
C LEU A 297 16.64 1.88 -15.68
N PRO A 298 16.20 2.84 -14.86
CA PRO A 298 15.16 2.61 -13.87
C PRO A 298 13.76 2.64 -14.47
N SER A 299 12.82 2.07 -13.74
CA SER A 299 11.41 2.29 -14.00
C SER A 299 11.05 3.77 -13.97
N LYS A 300 9.96 4.10 -14.66
CA LYS A 300 9.46 5.46 -14.86
C LYS A 300 9.31 6.29 -13.57
N CYS A 301 8.87 5.68 -12.47
CA CYS A 301 8.79 6.38 -11.18
C CYS A 301 10.15 6.49 -10.48
N LEU A 302 11.01 5.47 -10.62
CA LEU A 302 12.37 5.51 -10.08
C LEU A 302 13.26 6.52 -10.84
N SER A 303 13.01 6.77 -12.13
CA SER A 303 13.70 7.84 -12.88
C SER A 303 13.39 9.25 -12.36
N GLN A 304 12.32 9.40 -11.58
CA GLN A 304 11.98 10.69 -10.96
C GLN A 304 12.67 10.92 -9.62
N THR A 305 13.38 9.92 -9.08
CA THR A 305 14.03 10.06 -7.78
C THR A 305 15.30 10.91 -7.87
N VAL A 306 15.61 11.59 -6.78
CA VAL A 306 16.79 12.47 -6.70
C VAL A 306 18.06 11.65 -6.85
N ARG A 307 18.14 10.46 -6.24
CA ARG A 307 19.32 9.61 -6.40
C ARG A 307 19.55 9.18 -7.85
N TYR A 308 18.50 8.89 -8.62
CA TYR A 308 18.67 8.61 -10.05
C TYR A 308 19.18 9.84 -10.79
N LYS A 309 18.50 10.98 -10.65
CA LYS A 309 18.90 12.23 -11.31
C LYS A 309 20.34 12.63 -10.97
N CYS A 310 20.72 12.61 -9.69
CA CYS A 310 22.10 12.89 -9.25
C CYS A 310 23.11 11.83 -9.74
N GLY A 311 22.76 10.54 -9.63
CA GLY A 311 23.65 9.41 -9.92
C GLY A 311 23.87 9.14 -11.41
N VAL A 312 23.03 9.71 -12.26
CA VAL A 312 23.09 9.58 -13.72
C VAL A 312 23.42 10.90 -14.41
N GLU A 313 22.82 12.02 -14.00
CA GLU A 313 22.93 13.30 -14.71
C GLU A 313 24.11 14.18 -14.21
N GLU A 314 24.52 14.09 -12.92
CA GLU A 314 25.48 15.06 -12.33
C GLU A 314 26.89 14.51 -12.01
N VAL A 315 27.19 13.25 -12.35
CA VAL A 315 28.41 12.55 -11.85
C VAL A 315 29.71 13.26 -12.27
N ILE A 316 29.75 13.93 -13.44
CA ILE A 316 30.85 14.82 -13.88
C ILE A 316 30.27 15.87 -14.84
N ASN A 317 30.81 17.10 -14.82
CA ASN A 317 30.44 18.30 -15.61
C ASN A 317 30.37 18.16 -17.16
N ASN A 318 30.43 16.95 -17.75
CA ASN A 318 30.41 16.72 -19.20
C ASN A 318 29.68 15.42 -19.62
N ASN A 319 28.95 14.76 -18.72
CA ASN A 319 28.21 13.54 -19.10
C ASN A 319 26.93 13.89 -19.86
N LYS A 320 26.69 13.18 -20.97
CA LYS A 320 25.43 13.21 -21.72
C LYS A 320 24.41 12.32 -21.01
N THR A 321 23.20 12.81 -20.83
CA THR A 321 22.04 12.01 -20.38
C THR A 321 21.82 10.80 -21.31
N PRO A 322 21.11 9.73 -20.89
CA PRO A 322 20.74 8.64 -21.79
C PRO A 322 20.09 9.12 -23.08
N GLN A 323 19.29 10.15 -22.95
CA GLN A 323 18.57 10.79 -24.03
C GLN A 323 19.53 11.46 -25.01
N GLU A 324 20.54 12.20 -24.53
CA GLU A 324 21.56 12.86 -25.34
C GLU A 324 22.55 11.87 -25.97
N LEU A 325 22.90 10.80 -25.26
CA LEU A 325 23.79 9.77 -25.77
C LEU A 325 23.17 9.04 -26.96
N ALA A 326 21.89 8.68 -26.85
CA ALA A 326 21.15 8.03 -27.93
C ALA A 326 21.08 8.90 -29.21
N LYS A 327 21.34 10.22 -29.11
CA LYS A 327 21.40 11.14 -30.25
C LYS A 327 22.76 11.21 -30.94
N THR A 328 23.78 10.49 -30.44
CA THR A 328 25.11 10.50 -31.06
C THR A 328 25.08 9.92 -32.47
N GLU A 329 25.88 10.47 -33.39
CA GLU A 329 25.98 10.03 -34.79
C GLU A 329 26.26 8.52 -34.91
N LYS A 330 27.12 7.99 -34.05
CA LYS A 330 27.46 6.56 -34.03
C LYS A 330 26.26 5.66 -33.74
N ILE A 331 25.40 6.05 -32.80
CA ILE A 331 24.20 5.29 -32.44
C ILE A 331 23.13 5.47 -33.53
N MET A 332 22.92 6.70 -34.00
CA MET A 332 21.90 7.01 -35.00
C MET A 332 22.19 6.39 -36.37
N SER A 333 23.46 6.35 -36.79
CA SER A 333 23.88 5.65 -38.02
C SER A 333 23.65 4.14 -37.93
N PHE A 334 23.98 3.52 -36.79
CA PHE A 334 23.75 2.11 -36.57
C PHE A 334 22.25 1.77 -36.53
N LEU A 335 21.45 2.54 -35.79
CA LEU A 335 19.98 2.42 -35.76
C LEU A 335 19.40 2.48 -37.18
N SER A 336 19.83 3.47 -37.97
CA SER A 336 19.33 3.67 -39.33
C SER A 336 19.70 2.49 -40.24
N SER A 337 20.93 1.98 -40.14
CA SER A 337 21.36 0.79 -40.87
C SER A 337 20.55 -0.45 -40.47
N SER A 338 20.34 -0.69 -39.17
CA SER A 338 19.57 -1.85 -38.67
C SER A 338 18.11 -1.79 -39.10
N LEU A 339 17.47 -0.62 -39.05
CA LEU A 339 16.10 -0.44 -39.52
C LEU A 339 15.99 -0.59 -41.05
N SER A 340 16.99 -0.13 -41.80
CA SER A 340 17.03 -0.33 -43.26
C SER A 340 17.18 -1.82 -43.62
N SER A 341 18.04 -2.55 -42.91
CA SER A 341 18.18 -4.01 -43.06
C SER A 341 16.89 -4.74 -42.70
N TYR A 342 16.19 -4.32 -41.64
CA TYR A 342 14.88 -4.87 -41.27
C TYR A 342 13.87 -4.73 -42.42
N LEU A 343 13.74 -3.53 -42.99
CA LEU A 343 12.84 -3.27 -44.12
C LEU A 343 13.19 -4.10 -45.36
N LEU A 344 14.48 -4.26 -45.63
CA LEU A 344 14.93 -5.08 -46.75
C LEU A 344 14.56 -6.55 -46.53
N ASN A 345 14.80 -7.08 -45.33
CA ASN A 345 14.44 -8.45 -44.95
C ASN A 345 12.92 -8.67 -45.08
N GLU A 346 12.12 -7.76 -44.52
CA GLU A 346 10.64 -7.81 -44.60
C GLU A 346 10.15 -7.80 -46.06
N TYR A 347 10.69 -6.91 -46.90
CA TYR A 347 10.38 -6.87 -48.33
C TYR A 347 10.76 -8.17 -49.04
N CYS A 348 11.98 -8.65 -48.85
CA CYS A 348 12.49 -9.84 -49.52
C CYS A 348 11.72 -11.10 -49.14
N TYR A 349 11.16 -11.16 -47.93
CA TYR A 349 10.36 -12.28 -47.45
C TYR A 349 8.90 -12.19 -47.89
N THR A 350 8.26 -11.03 -47.70
CA THR A 350 6.83 -10.84 -48.04
C THR A 350 6.56 -10.85 -49.54
N GLN A 351 7.55 -10.45 -50.35
CA GLN A 351 7.42 -10.38 -51.81
C GLN A 351 8.10 -11.54 -52.53
N LYS A 352 8.66 -12.53 -51.83
CA LYS A 352 9.43 -13.63 -52.44
C LYS A 352 8.68 -14.38 -53.54
N ASP A 353 7.36 -14.52 -53.37
CA ASP A 353 6.48 -15.22 -54.30
C ASP A 353 5.64 -14.26 -55.18
N SER A 354 5.95 -12.95 -55.14
CA SER A 354 5.25 -11.92 -55.89
C SER A 354 5.80 -11.79 -57.31
N PRO A 355 4.96 -11.57 -58.34
CA PRO A 355 5.41 -11.33 -59.70
C PRO A 355 6.23 -10.03 -59.85
N ASN A 356 6.19 -9.14 -58.86
CA ASN A 356 6.96 -7.90 -58.80
C ASN A 356 8.19 -8.02 -57.88
N PHE A 357 8.67 -9.24 -57.62
CA PHE A 357 9.87 -9.48 -56.81
C PHE A 357 11.12 -8.96 -57.51
N ASP A 358 11.75 -7.94 -56.92
CA ASP A 358 13.02 -7.38 -57.38
C ASP A 358 14.17 -8.14 -56.72
N SER A 359 14.67 -9.18 -57.41
CA SER A 359 15.75 -10.01 -56.91
C SER A 359 17.07 -9.24 -56.74
N ASP A 360 17.27 -8.13 -57.46
CA ASP A 360 18.49 -7.32 -57.36
C ASP A 360 18.51 -6.47 -56.09
N LYS A 361 17.33 -6.03 -55.60
CA LYS A 361 17.23 -5.42 -54.26
C LYS A 361 17.66 -6.36 -53.14
N CYS A 362 17.34 -7.65 -53.26
CA CYS A 362 17.68 -8.64 -52.25
C CYS A 362 19.11 -9.17 -52.33
N ARG A 363 19.93 -8.73 -53.31
CA ARG A 363 21.36 -9.07 -53.42
C ARG A 363 22.24 -8.25 -52.47
N GLY A 364 21.74 -7.16 -51.90
CA GLY A 364 22.46 -6.30 -50.96
C GLY A 364 22.28 -6.72 -49.50
N LYS A 365 22.99 -7.76 -49.05
CA LYS A 365 23.11 -8.22 -47.65
C LYS A 365 21.82 -8.16 -46.80
N PRO A 366 20.77 -8.94 -47.13
CA PRO A 366 19.82 -9.33 -46.10
C PRO A 366 20.57 -10.08 -44.99
N ASP A 367 20.06 -9.98 -43.77
CA ASP A 367 20.68 -10.67 -42.63
C ASP A 367 20.47 -12.19 -42.81
N ASP A 368 21.55 -12.98 -42.81
CA ASP A 368 21.49 -14.42 -43.15
C ASP A 368 20.53 -15.21 -42.23
N ASN A 369 20.26 -14.68 -41.03
CA ASN A 369 19.33 -15.22 -40.03
C ASN A 369 18.30 -14.16 -39.56
N ALA A 370 17.66 -13.45 -40.49
CA ALA A 370 16.66 -12.44 -40.17
C ALA A 370 15.53 -12.98 -39.26
N ASN A 371 15.39 -12.42 -38.06
CA ASN A 371 14.28 -12.77 -37.16
C ASN A 371 13.02 -11.98 -37.54
N MET A 372 12.15 -12.59 -38.33
CA MET A 372 10.90 -11.96 -38.79
C MET A 372 9.84 -11.73 -37.71
N GLN A 373 10.03 -12.28 -36.50
CA GLN A 373 9.15 -12.00 -35.37
C GLN A 373 9.56 -10.69 -34.66
N GLN A 374 10.71 -10.12 -34.99
CA GLN A 374 11.20 -8.89 -34.40
C GLN A 374 10.42 -7.69 -34.96
N THR A 375 9.97 -6.79 -34.09
CA THR A 375 9.33 -5.53 -34.52
C THR A 375 10.36 -4.42 -34.67
N PRO A 376 10.06 -3.31 -35.35
CA PRO A 376 10.97 -2.17 -35.41
C PRO A 376 11.30 -1.59 -34.02
N VAL A 377 10.36 -1.67 -33.08
CA VAL A 377 10.56 -1.28 -31.67
C VAL A 377 11.64 -2.15 -31.02
N ASP A 378 11.66 -3.46 -31.30
CA ASP A 378 12.68 -4.38 -30.81
C ASP A 378 14.06 -4.08 -31.39
N VAL A 379 14.14 -3.70 -32.67
CA VAL A 379 15.40 -3.27 -33.30
C VAL A 379 15.95 -2.04 -32.59
N ILE A 380 15.12 -1.03 -32.36
CA ILE A 380 15.51 0.19 -31.65
C ILE A 380 16.03 -0.14 -30.25
N ASN A 381 15.27 -0.92 -29.48
CA ASN A 381 15.64 -1.28 -28.11
C ASN A 381 16.95 -2.08 -28.06
N ASN A 382 17.13 -3.04 -28.98
CA ASN A 382 18.34 -3.87 -29.02
C ASN A 382 19.59 -3.04 -29.36
N VAL A 383 19.51 -2.17 -30.38
CA VAL A 383 20.64 -1.31 -30.75
C VAL A 383 21.03 -0.41 -29.59
N LEU A 384 20.08 0.28 -28.98
CA LEU A 384 20.35 1.18 -27.85
C LEU A 384 21.00 0.41 -26.69
N ASN A 385 20.46 -0.75 -26.31
CA ASN A 385 21.03 -1.59 -25.26
C ASN A 385 22.46 -2.06 -25.56
N ILE A 386 22.78 -2.41 -26.81
CA ILE A 386 24.14 -2.82 -27.20
C ILE A 386 25.13 -1.68 -27.01
N PHE A 387 24.80 -0.47 -27.47
CA PHE A 387 25.70 0.68 -27.39
C PHE A 387 25.85 1.17 -25.94
N LEU A 388 24.74 1.19 -25.19
CA LEU A 388 24.74 1.50 -23.77
C LEU A 388 25.48 0.48 -22.93
N LYS A 389 25.65 -0.77 -23.37
CA LYS A 389 26.52 -1.73 -22.64
C LYS A 389 27.97 -1.60 -23.06
N LYS A 390 28.25 -1.37 -24.35
CA LYS A 390 29.63 -1.27 -24.89
C LYS A 390 30.38 -0.05 -24.36
N GLN A 391 29.73 1.11 -24.24
CA GLN A 391 30.38 2.32 -23.74
C GLN A 391 30.74 2.26 -22.24
N TYR A 392 30.22 1.26 -21.51
CA TYR A 392 30.47 1.05 -20.08
C TYR A 392 31.42 -0.12 -19.81
N LYS A 393 31.79 -0.85 -20.87
CA LYS A 393 32.66 -2.02 -20.82
C LYS A 393 34.15 -1.67 -20.95
N THR A 394 34.55 -0.41 -20.77
CA THR A 394 35.98 -0.08 -20.65
C THR A 394 36.50 -0.72 -19.38
N ASP A 395 37.13 -1.88 -19.56
CA ASP A 395 37.87 -2.60 -18.54
C ASP A 395 38.86 -1.62 -17.88
N ILE A 396 39.05 -1.75 -16.56
CA ILE A 396 39.98 -0.91 -15.78
C ILE A 396 41.43 -1.08 -16.27
N ASN A 397 41.69 -2.07 -17.12
CA ASN A 397 43.00 -2.40 -17.68
C ASN A 397 43.13 -2.23 -19.22
N ASP A 398 42.14 -1.65 -19.91
CA ASP A 398 42.19 -1.54 -21.38
C ASP A 398 42.62 -0.13 -21.83
N ASP A 399 43.93 0.03 -22.05
CA ASP A 399 44.57 1.21 -22.66
C ASP A 399 44.33 1.28 -24.19
N GLY A 400 43.07 1.13 -24.61
CA GLY A 400 42.65 1.12 -26.02
C GLY A 400 42.03 2.43 -26.49
N ASP A 401 42.87 3.47 -26.63
CA ASP A 401 42.66 4.74 -27.33
C ASP A 401 41.22 5.28 -27.56
N LYS A 402 40.78 6.07 -26.57
CA LYS A 402 40.19 7.42 -26.70
C LYS A 402 38.89 7.58 -27.50
N GLU A 403 37.80 7.16 -26.85
CA GLU A 403 36.64 8.05 -26.55
C GLU A 403 35.88 7.47 -25.35
N SER A 404 36.59 7.26 -24.23
CA SER A 404 36.04 6.76 -22.97
C SER A 404 35.60 7.92 -22.08
N SER A 405 34.47 8.55 -22.43
CA SER A 405 33.69 9.25 -21.40
C SER A 405 32.79 8.21 -20.75
N ALA A 406 33.00 7.87 -19.48
CA ALA A 406 32.06 7.02 -18.75
C ALA A 406 30.77 7.83 -18.50
N TYR A 407 29.77 7.64 -19.35
CA TYR A 407 28.59 8.53 -19.42
C TYR A 407 27.57 8.34 -18.26
N TYR A 408 27.70 7.31 -17.41
CA TYR A 408 26.97 7.13 -16.13
C TYR A 408 27.93 6.66 -15.03
N SER A 409 27.58 6.91 -13.77
CA SER A 409 28.30 6.30 -12.65
C SER A 409 28.07 4.78 -12.62
N GLN A 410 29.10 4.03 -12.97
CA GLN A 410 29.15 2.57 -12.79
C GLN A 410 28.89 2.22 -11.32
N ASP A 411 29.45 2.98 -10.39
CA ASP A 411 29.24 2.80 -8.95
C ASP A 411 27.77 2.98 -8.58
N TYR A 412 27.09 4.02 -9.08
CA TYR A 412 25.65 4.21 -8.87
C TYR A 412 24.86 3.01 -9.38
N SER A 413 25.11 2.59 -10.63
CA SER A 413 24.39 1.49 -11.28
C SER A 413 24.57 0.18 -10.53
N ILE A 414 25.79 -0.15 -10.11
CA ILE A 414 26.07 -1.34 -9.30
C ILE A 414 25.33 -1.26 -7.97
N ASN A 415 25.36 -0.10 -7.30
CA ASN A 415 24.77 0.07 -5.98
C ASN A 415 23.24 -0.03 -6.01
N ILE A 416 22.58 0.60 -6.99
CA ILE A 416 21.12 0.53 -7.10
C ILE A 416 20.67 -0.89 -7.48
N ILE A 417 21.37 -1.59 -8.39
CA ILE A 417 21.04 -2.98 -8.73
C ILE A 417 21.17 -3.88 -7.50
N LYS A 418 22.25 -3.77 -6.73
CA LYS A 418 22.43 -4.56 -5.50
C LYS A 418 21.31 -4.33 -4.48
N GLU A 419 20.95 -3.07 -4.25
CA GLU A 419 19.87 -2.73 -3.33
C GLU A 419 18.53 -3.28 -3.81
N LEU A 420 18.22 -3.16 -5.09
CA LEU A 420 17.00 -3.72 -5.69
C LEU A 420 16.99 -5.25 -5.65
N MET A 421 18.13 -5.93 -5.84
CA MET A 421 18.25 -7.38 -5.65
C MET A 421 17.95 -7.80 -4.21
N LEU A 422 18.47 -7.06 -3.23
CA LEU A 422 18.20 -7.31 -1.81
C LEU A 422 16.73 -7.13 -1.48
N ILE A 423 16.12 -6.03 -1.94
CA ILE A 423 14.69 -5.75 -1.76
C ILE A 423 13.83 -6.86 -2.40
N ASN A 424 14.13 -7.25 -3.63
CA ASN A 424 13.38 -8.29 -4.35
C ASN A 424 13.53 -9.69 -3.72
N ASN A 425 14.58 -9.93 -2.94
CA ASN A 425 14.73 -11.17 -2.18
C ASN A 425 13.95 -11.14 -0.85
N LEU A 426 13.86 -9.97 -0.21
CA LEU A 426 13.14 -9.79 1.05
C LEU A 426 11.62 -9.63 0.85
N TYR A 427 11.19 -9.11 -0.29
CA TYR A 427 9.80 -8.80 -0.61
C TYR A 427 9.40 -9.37 -1.97
N PRO A 428 8.11 -9.67 -2.19
CA PRO A 428 7.60 -10.18 -3.47
C PRO A 428 7.55 -9.08 -4.55
N GLY A 429 8.70 -8.52 -4.93
CA GLY A 429 8.87 -7.53 -5.99
C GLY A 429 9.29 -6.13 -5.52
N ILE A 430 9.48 -5.24 -6.50
CA ILE A 430 9.94 -3.86 -6.31
C ILE A 430 8.76 -2.91 -6.47
N GLN A 431 8.67 -1.93 -5.57
CA GLN A 431 7.54 -1.02 -5.51
C GLN A 431 7.67 0.11 -6.54
N GLU A 432 6.83 0.06 -7.57
CA GLU A 432 6.87 0.99 -8.69
C GLU A 432 5.79 2.06 -8.62
N VAL A 433 4.75 1.81 -7.82
CA VAL A 433 3.59 2.68 -7.70
C VAL A 433 3.50 3.23 -6.29
N VAL A 434 3.38 4.54 -6.18
CA VAL A 434 3.49 5.26 -4.91
C VAL A 434 2.29 6.17 -4.73
N PHE A 435 1.61 6.03 -3.58
CA PHE A 435 0.49 6.89 -3.21
C PHE A 435 0.67 7.36 -1.76
N PRO A 436 0.61 8.66 -1.46
CA PRO A 436 0.27 9.10 -0.12
C PRO A 436 -1.21 8.80 0.19
N LEU A 437 -1.46 8.35 1.42
CA LEU A 437 -2.78 8.05 1.98
C LEU A 437 -3.11 9.09 3.05
N TYR A 438 -4.31 9.64 2.97
CA TYR A 438 -4.86 10.62 3.89
C TYR A 438 -6.20 10.14 4.46
N LYS A 439 -6.56 10.64 5.66
CA LYS A 439 -7.89 10.57 6.24
C LYS A 439 -8.58 11.90 5.97
N TYR A 440 -9.78 11.84 5.41
CA TYR A 440 -10.60 13.02 5.21
C TYR A 440 -11.20 13.48 6.55
N ASN A 441 -11.03 14.75 6.90
CA ASN A 441 -11.38 15.28 8.23
C ASN A 441 -12.28 16.54 8.19
N LYS A 442 -12.83 16.91 7.01
CA LYS A 442 -13.72 18.07 6.91
C LYS A 442 -14.99 17.83 7.73
N ASN A 443 -15.31 18.79 8.59
CA ASN A 443 -16.61 18.82 9.24
C ASN A 443 -17.68 19.24 8.21
N SER A 444 -18.69 18.40 8.02
CA SER A 444 -19.73 18.62 7.03
C SER A 444 -21.05 17.98 7.43
N ASP A 445 -22.16 18.60 7.02
CA ASP A 445 -23.51 18.08 7.25
C ASP A 445 -23.76 16.72 6.57
N TYR A 446 -23.02 16.36 5.52
CA TYR A 446 -23.18 15.09 4.81
C TYR A 446 -22.37 13.92 5.38
N ILE A 447 -21.54 14.15 6.41
CA ILE A 447 -20.76 13.10 7.09
C ILE A 447 -21.21 12.97 8.55
N THR A 448 -21.13 11.75 9.08
CA THR A 448 -21.26 11.50 10.51
C THR A 448 -20.32 10.38 10.94
N GLU A 449 -19.98 10.36 12.22
CA GLU A 449 -19.31 9.19 12.82
C GLU A 449 -20.30 8.04 12.93
N PRO A 450 -19.83 6.78 12.82
CA PRO A 450 -20.67 5.65 13.14
C PRO A 450 -20.93 5.64 14.66
N PRO A 451 -21.95 4.92 15.13
CA PRO A 451 -22.35 4.91 16.54
C PRO A 451 -21.28 4.45 17.54
N TRP A 452 -20.19 3.86 17.05
CA TRP A 452 -19.06 3.38 17.82
C TRP A 452 -17.80 4.24 17.68
N GLY A 453 -17.89 5.41 17.06
CA GLY A 453 -16.79 6.36 16.92
C GLY A 453 -15.92 6.16 15.66
N ASP A 454 -14.87 6.95 15.52
CA ASP A 454 -14.12 7.13 14.27
C ASP A 454 -13.09 6.02 13.93
N LYS A 455 -13.01 4.97 14.77
CA LYS A 455 -12.07 3.84 14.60
C LYS A 455 -12.67 2.74 13.73
N LEU A 456 -11.80 2.08 12.96
CA LEU A 456 -12.13 0.85 12.26
C LEU A 456 -12.35 -0.30 13.25
N LEU A 457 -13.30 -1.18 12.95
CA LEU A 457 -13.72 -2.26 13.83
C LEU A 457 -12.80 -3.47 13.73
N THR A 458 -12.55 -4.10 14.88
CA THR A 458 -11.76 -5.34 15.00
C THR A 458 -12.53 -6.40 15.77
N PRO A 459 -12.23 -7.71 15.56
CA PRO A 459 -12.93 -8.81 16.26
C PRO A 459 -12.84 -8.77 17.78
N ASP A 460 -11.85 -8.09 18.35
CA ASP A 460 -11.68 -7.91 19.79
C ASP A 460 -12.51 -6.75 20.38
N ARG A 461 -13.22 -5.96 19.56
CA ARG A 461 -14.06 -4.84 20.03
C ARG A 461 -15.55 -5.14 20.04
N VAL A 462 -15.95 -6.26 19.43
CA VAL A 462 -17.36 -6.62 19.24
C VAL A 462 -17.60 -8.11 19.45
N ILE A 463 -18.85 -8.47 19.76
CA ILE A 463 -19.27 -9.85 20.03
C ILE A 463 -20.56 -10.11 19.26
N ASN A 464 -20.52 -10.97 18.24
CA ASN A 464 -21.71 -11.30 17.47
C ASN A 464 -22.72 -12.06 18.33
N GLU A 465 -24.01 -11.93 18.01
CA GLU A 465 -25.04 -12.75 18.66
C GLU A 465 -24.69 -14.24 18.56
N ASN A 466 -24.74 -14.94 19.69
CA ASN A 466 -24.36 -16.35 19.84
C ASN A 466 -22.86 -16.70 19.62
N GLU A 467 -21.99 -15.70 19.46
CA GLU A 467 -20.53 -15.93 19.48
C GLU A 467 -20.08 -16.29 20.90
N GLY A 468 -19.30 -17.37 21.03
CA GLY A 468 -18.72 -17.77 22.31
C GLY A 468 -17.49 -16.95 22.66
N VAL A 469 -17.54 -16.19 23.75
CA VAL A 469 -16.37 -15.53 24.36
C VAL A 469 -15.72 -16.50 25.33
N ALA A 470 -14.47 -16.90 25.04
CA ALA A 470 -13.74 -17.85 25.86
C ALA A 470 -13.28 -17.24 27.20
N ILE A 471 -12.91 -18.10 28.16
CA ILE A 471 -12.34 -17.67 29.45
C ILE A 471 -11.12 -16.77 29.21
N ASN A 472 -11.04 -15.67 29.94
CA ASN A 472 -9.98 -14.67 29.90
C ASN A 472 -9.80 -13.98 28.54
N GLN A 473 -10.67 -14.25 27.56
CA GLN A 473 -10.71 -13.49 26.31
C GLN A 473 -11.30 -12.11 26.59
N LYS A 474 -10.53 -11.07 26.27
CA LYS A 474 -10.92 -9.68 26.48
C LYS A 474 -11.59 -9.12 25.23
N LYS A 475 -12.71 -8.42 25.44
CA LYS A 475 -13.41 -7.64 24.41
C LYS A 475 -13.41 -6.16 24.83
N TYR A 476 -12.69 -5.30 24.12
CA TYR A 476 -12.36 -3.93 24.55
C TYR A 476 -13.38 -2.88 24.09
N SER A 477 -13.51 -1.78 24.84
CA SER A 477 -14.16 -0.55 24.38
C SER A 477 -13.35 0.16 23.29
N PHE A 478 -13.95 1.09 22.55
CA PHE A 478 -13.28 1.80 21.45
C PHE A 478 -12.12 2.67 21.92
N ASN A 479 -12.25 3.31 23.08
CA ASN A 479 -11.20 4.06 23.73
C ASN A 479 -10.19 3.20 24.52
N ASP A 480 -10.31 1.87 24.50
CA ASP A 480 -9.44 0.92 25.22
C ASP A 480 -9.41 1.11 26.76
N ASN A 481 -10.32 1.91 27.32
CA ASN A 481 -10.41 2.17 28.76
C ASN A 481 -11.13 1.07 29.54
N TYR A 482 -11.89 0.22 28.86
CA TYR A 482 -12.67 -0.84 29.47
C TYR A 482 -12.57 -2.15 28.67
N TYR A 483 -12.81 -3.28 29.32
CA TYR A 483 -12.95 -4.56 28.63
C TYR A 483 -13.95 -5.48 29.35
N LEU A 484 -14.68 -6.25 28.55
CA LEU A 484 -15.52 -7.37 28.99
C LEU A 484 -14.69 -8.67 28.97
N THR A 485 -14.85 -9.52 29.99
CA THR A 485 -14.25 -10.86 30.01
C THR A 485 -15.09 -11.85 30.83
N LEU A 486 -14.94 -13.14 30.52
CA LEU A 486 -15.39 -14.24 31.36
C LEU A 486 -14.21 -14.73 32.20
N ASN A 487 -14.28 -14.65 33.52
CA ASN A 487 -13.19 -15.12 34.38
C ASN A 487 -13.24 -16.64 34.64
N GLU A 488 -12.24 -17.18 35.32
CA GLU A 488 -12.12 -18.62 35.64
C GLU A 488 -13.23 -19.14 36.56
N LYS A 489 -13.97 -18.24 37.23
CA LYS A 489 -15.13 -18.54 38.07
C LYS A 489 -16.44 -18.52 37.30
N GLY A 490 -16.42 -18.26 36.00
CA GLY A 490 -17.61 -18.20 35.15
C GLY A 490 -18.39 -16.90 35.32
N GLN A 491 -17.78 -15.87 35.92
CA GLN A 491 -18.39 -14.56 36.09
C GLN A 491 -18.10 -13.70 34.87
N LEU A 492 -19.15 -13.12 34.30
CA LEU A 492 -19.06 -12.14 33.23
C LEU A 492 -18.90 -10.76 33.84
N ILE A 493 -17.75 -10.14 33.59
CA ILE A 493 -17.34 -8.88 34.23
C ILE A 493 -16.90 -7.85 33.20
N VAL A 494 -17.15 -6.58 33.51
CA VAL A 494 -16.50 -5.46 32.84
C VAL A 494 -15.46 -4.90 33.78
N CYS A 495 -14.25 -4.70 33.27
CA CYS A 495 -13.12 -4.12 33.97
C CYS A 495 -12.72 -2.79 33.34
N ASN A 496 -12.06 -1.94 34.10
CA ASN A 496 -11.30 -0.81 33.52
C ASN A 496 -9.90 -1.27 33.03
N SER A 497 -9.18 -0.37 32.37
CA SER A 497 -7.84 -0.61 31.81
C SER A 497 -6.81 -1.07 32.86
N ASN A 498 -6.98 -0.69 34.12
CA ASN A 498 -6.14 -1.11 35.24
C ASN A 498 -6.48 -2.53 35.75
N GLY A 499 -7.48 -3.18 35.18
CA GLY A 499 -7.93 -4.53 35.54
C GLY A 499 -8.85 -4.60 36.75
N SER A 500 -9.20 -3.48 37.36
CA SER A 500 -10.21 -3.45 38.43
C SER A 500 -11.61 -3.60 37.86
N ILE A 501 -12.47 -4.29 38.60
CA ILE A 501 -13.83 -4.60 38.15
C ILE A 501 -14.68 -3.33 38.21
N TYR A 502 -15.24 -2.96 37.07
CA TYR A 502 -16.13 -1.81 36.91
C TYR A 502 -17.57 -2.18 37.28
N TYR A 503 -18.05 -3.34 36.80
CA TYR A 503 -19.28 -3.98 37.28
C TYR A 503 -19.35 -5.45 36.86
N TYR A 504 -20.25 -6.19 37.52
CA TYR A 504 -20.56 -7.58 37.19
C TYR A 504 -21.85 -7.66 36.37
N LEU A 505 -21.82 -8.39 35.26
CA LEU A 505 -23.03 -8.83 34.56
C LEU A 505 -23.56 -10.15 35.13
N SER A 506 -22.65 -11.00 35.64
CA SER A 506 -22.94 -12.21 36.41
C SER A 506 -22.03 -12.28 37.64
N ILE A 507 -22.59 -12.41 38.83
CA ILE A 507 -21.84 -12.59 40.08
C ILE A 507 -21.80 -14.07 40.49
N ASN A 508 -22.83 -14.84 40.14
CA ASN A 508 -22.91 -16.26 40.46
C ASN A 508 -21.76 -17.05 39.80
N GLU A 509 -21.03 -17.81 40.61
CA GLU A 509 -19.92 -18.64 40.16
C GLU A 509 -20.44 -19.91 39.45
N VAL A 510 -19.81 -20.26 38.33
CA VAL A 510 -20.07 -21.46 37.56
C VAL A 510 -18.80 -22.31 37.56
N PRO A 511 -18.84 -23.56 38.05
CA PRO A 511 -17.65 -24.39 38.12
C PRO A 511 -17.22 -24.85 36.72
N SER A 512 -15.91 -24.75 36.44
CA SER A 512 -15.31 -25.14 35.15
C SER A 512 -16.00 -24.51 33.93
N PRO A 513 -16.07 -23.16 33.86
CA PRO A 513 -16.65 -22.47 32.72
C PRO A 513 -15.81 -22.75 31.47
N MET A 514 -16.40 -22.59 30.29
CA MET A 514 -15.73 -22.75 28.99
C MET A 514 -15.81 -21.46 28.18
N ASN A 515 -17.03 -20.94 28.02
CA ASN A 515 -17.31 -19.72 27.29
C ASN A 515 -18.65 -19.13 27.71
N VAL A 516 -18.93 -17.92 27.25
CA VAL A 516 -20.24 -17.27 27.36
C VAL A 516 -20.71 -16.84 25.99
N THR A 517 -21.98 -17.08 25.66
CA THR A 517 -22.64 -16.55 24.47
C THR A 517 -23.62 -15.46 24.86
N LEU A 518 -23.71 -14.42 24.02
CA LEU A 518 -24.59 -13.27 24.23
C LEU A 518 -25.71 -13.28 23.18
N SER A 519 -26.96 -13.24 23.62
CA SER A 519 -28.15 -13.19 22.75
C SER A 519 -29.29 -12.44 23.45
N SER A 520 -30.52 -12.95 23.41
CA SER A 520 -31.59 -12.47 24.29
C SER A 520 -31.34 -12.75 25.77
N THR A 521 -30.32 -13.55 26.10
CA THR A 521 -29.80 -13.80 27.45
C THR A 521 -28.28 -13.93 27.39
N PHE A 522 -27.60 -14.08 28.54
CA PHE A 522 -26.21 -14.53 28.58
C PHE A 522 -26.16 -15.97 29.04
N THR A 523 -25.57 -16.83 28.22
CA THR A 523 -25.50 -18.27 28.48
C THR A 523 -24.06 -18.68 28.71
N VAL A 524 -23.74 -19.12 29.92
CA VAL A 524 -22.42 -19.66 30.25
C VAL A 524 -22.42 -21.16 29.98
N THR A 525 -21.51 -21.62 29.12
CA THR A 525 -21.25 -23.04 28.88
C THR A 525 -20.17 -23.52 29.85
N TYR A 526 -20.38 -24.66 30.50
CA TYR A 526 -19.48 -25.20 31.52
C TYR A 526 -19.47 -26.72 31.56
N ILE A 527 -18.45 -27.31 32.20
CA ILE A 527 -18.35 -28.75 32.42
C ILE A 527 -18.89 -29.08 33.81
N ALA A 528 -19.94 -29.90 33.87
CA ALA A 528 -20.55 -30.28 35.14
C ALA A 528 -19.58 -31.15 35.99
N PRO A 529 -19.19 -30.72 37.20
CA PRO A 529 -18.10 -31.36 37.95
C PRO A 529 -18.30 -32.84 38.26
N LYS A 530 -19.56 -33.26 38.46
CA LYS A 530 -19.91 -34.64 38.82
C LYS A 530 -20.09 -35.58 37.63
N SER A 531 -20.45 -35.04 36.46
CA SER A 531 -20.83 -35.86 35.32
C SER A 531 -19.91 -35.74 34.12
N GLY A 532 -19.02 -34.74 34.08
CA GLY A 532 -18.13 -34.47 32.94
C GLY A 532 -18.84 -33.96 31.68
N TYR A 533 -20.16 -34.03 31.61
CA TYR A 533 -20.96 -33.48 30.51
C TYR A 533 -20.94 -31.95 30.47
N VAL A 534 -20.92 -31.43 29.24
CA VAL A 534 -21.14 -30.02 28.94
C VAL A 534 -22.58 -29.64 29.28
N ARG A 535 -22.74 -28.54 30.03
CA ARG A 535 -24.02 -27.95 30.40
C ARG A 535 -24.01 -26.45 30.12
N THR A 536 -25.19 -25.86 30.07
CA THR A 536 -25.38 -24.42 29.94
C THR A 536 -26.17 -23.89 31.13
N THR A 537 -25.92 -22.65 31.51
CA THR A 537 -26.73 -21.91 32.47
C THR A 537 -26.93 -20.48 31.99
N ASP A 538 -28.15 -20.00 32.09
CA ASP A 538 -28.52 -18.66 31.66
C ASP A 538 -28.43 -17.70 32.84
N VAL A 539 -27.52 -16.74 32.75
CA VAL A 539 -27.20 -15.73 33.79
C VAL A 539 -28.41 -14.86 34.15
N LEU A 540 -29.30 -14.62 33.18
CA LEU A 540 -30.47 -13.75 33.31
C LEU A 540 -31.79 -14.52 33.11
N SER A 541 -31.76 -15.86 33.16
CA SER A 541 -32.99 -16.67 33.04
C SER A 541 -33.97 -16.33 34.14
N GLY A 542 -35.20 -15.96 33.77
CA GLY A 542 -36.24 -15.56 34.72
C GLY A 542 -36.17 -14.12 35.23
N SER A 543 -35.19 -13.31 34.78
CA SER A 543 -35.26 -11.86 34.96
C SER A 543 -36.31 -11.25 34.03
N SER A 544 -36.97 -10.16 34.45
CA SER A 544 -37.84 -9.38 33.55
C SER A 544 -37.03 -8.44 32.63
N VAL A 545 -35.69 -8.52 32.67
CA VAL A 545 -34.79 -7.67 31.91
C VAL A 545 -34.75 -8.18 30.48
N LYS A 546 -35.31 -7.41 29.56
CA LYS A 546 -35.14 -7.64 28.13
C LYS A 546 -33.83 -7.01 27.73
N ILE A 547 -32.96 -7.78 27.07
CA ILE A 547 -31.63 -7.31 26.66
C ILE A 547 -31.71 -6.52 25.35
N ILE A 548 -32.46 -7.06 24.38
CA ILE A 548 -32.55 -6.57 23.00
C ILE A 548 -33.96 -6.07 22.71
N ASP A 549 -34.07 -4.85 22.17
CA ASP A 549 -35.31 -4.36 21.56
C ASP A 549 -35.41 -4.88 20.12
N LYS A 550 -36.28 -5.88 19.93
CA LYS A 550 -36.55 -6.53 18.64
C LYS A 550 -37.71 -5.89 17.86
N SER A 551 -37.94 -4.58 18.02
CA SER A 551 -38.96 -3.84 17.26
C SER A 551 -38.72 -3.89 15.75
N GLU A 552 -39.75 -3.55 14.97
CA GLU A 552 -39.73 -3.70 13.51
C GLU A 552 -38.56 -2.97 12.82
N ASN A 553 -38.08 -1.88 13.40
CA ASN A 553 -36.98 -1.05 12.89
C ASN A 553 -35.60 -1.49 13.41
N ARG A 554 -35.54 -2.46 14.33
CA ARG A 554 -34.34 -2.92 15.03
C ARG A 554 -34.18 -4.44 14.84
N ARG A 555 -34.17 -4.86 13.57
CA ARG A 555 -34.07 -6.28 13.23
C ARG A 555 -32.63 -6.78 13.31
N GLU A 556 -32.49 -8.09 13.46
CA GLU A 556 -31.22 -8.78 13.37
C GLU A 556 -30.49 -8.47 12.04
N PRO A 557 -29.15 -8.62 11.98
CA PRO A 557 -28.27 -9.17 13.01
C PRO A 557 -28.01 -8.20 14.18
N TYR A 558 -27.87 -8.76 15.39
CA TYR A 558 -27.47 -8.02 16.58
C TYR A 558 -25.99 -8.20 16.89
N ILE A 559 -25.35 -7.14 17.39
CA ILE A 559 -24.02 -7.23 17.95
C ILE A 559 -23.93 -6.55 19.30
N PHE A 560 -23.06 -7.06 20.15
CA PHE A 560 -22.73 -6.48 21.45
C PHE A 560 -21.38 -5.78 21.37
N TYR A 561 -21.28 -4.61 21.99
CA TYR A 561 -20.01 -3.90 22.13
C TYR A 561 -19.98 -3.11 23.43
N LEU A 562 -18.78 -2.77 23.87
CA LEU A 562 -18.56 -1.93 25.03
C LEU A 562 -18.36 -0.49 24.56
N ASN A 563 -19.24 0.43 24.96
CA ASN A 563 -19.08 1.84 24.61
C ASN A 563 -17.93 2.49 25.39
N ASP A 564 -17.61 3.73 25.06
CA ASP A 564 -16.50 4.47 25.66
C ASP A 564 -16.69 4.78 27.15
N ASP A 565 -17.90 4.64 27.69
CA ASP A 565 -18.17 4.76 29.12
C ASP A 565 -18.12 3.41 29.86
N GLY A 566 -17.73 2.34 29.16
CA GLY A 566 -17.69 1.00 29.71
C GLY A 566 -19.05 0.32 29.80
N ARG A 567 -20.09 0.80 29.11
CA ARG A 567 -21.44 0.20 29.12
C ARG A 567 -21.62 -0.76 27.95
N LEU A 568 -22.15 -1.95 28.23
CA LEU A 568 -22.50 -2.91 27.17
C LEU A 568 -23.73 -2.42 26.41
N ARG A 569 -23.60 -2.26 25.10
CA ARG A 569 -24.63 -1.78 24.18
C ARG A 569 -24.81 -2.76 23.05
N ILE A 570 -25.96 -2.66 22.37
CA ILE A 570 -26.38 -3.60 21.33
C ILE A 570 -26.79 -2.82 20.10
N PHE A 571 -26.22 -3.17 18.94
CA PHE A 571 -26.63 -2.60 17.66
C PHE A 571 -27.33 -3.63 16.80
N ALA A 572 -28.47 -3.23 16.23
CA ALA A 572 -29.13 -3.89 15.13
C ALA A 572 -28.58 -3.38 13.79
N ASN A 573 -28.39 -4.28 12.83
CA ASN A 573 -27.95 -3.97 11.47
C ASN A 573 -26.71 -3.06 11.38
N GLY A 574 -25.75 -3.23 12.28
CA GLY A 574 -24.58 -2.34 12.30
C GLY A 574 -24.82 -1.08 13.11
N PHE A 575 -25.84 -0.29 12.79
CA PHE A 575 -25.85 1.13 13.11
C PHE A 575 -27.00 1.60 14.03
N ILE A 576 -27.95 0.74 14.38
CA ILE A 576 -29.17 1.16 15.09
C ILE A 576 -29.14 0.63 16.52
N ASP A 577 -29.12 1.52 17.53
CA ASP A 577 -29.12 1.08 18.93
C ASP A 577 -30.38 0.25 19.21
N ALA A 578 -30.17 -1.02 19.54
CA ALA A 578 -31.17 -2.02 19.87
C ALA A 578 -31.06 -2.47 21.33
N THR A 579 -30.34 -1.71 22.17
CA THR A 579 -30.31 -1.91 23.61
C THR A 579 -31.68 -1.60 24.19
N ASP A 580 -32.33 -2.58 24.80
CA ASP A 580 -33.63 -2.36 25.46
C ASP A 580 -33.44 -1.52 26.73
N LYS A 581 -34.39 -0.62 27.00
CA LYS A 581 -34.35 0.29 28.14
C LYS A 581 -34.15 -0.44 29.47
N SER A 582 -34.81 -1.58 29.67
CA SER A 582 -34.69 -2.35 30.91
C SER A 582 -33.27 -2.87 31.13
N PHE A 583 -32.53 -3.16 30.06
CA PHE A 583 -31.13 -3.55 30.13
C PHE A 583 -30.18 -2.38 30.37
N ILE A 584 -30.51 -1.19 29.83
CA ILE A 584 -29.80 0.05 30.19
C ILE A 584 -29.89 0.27 31.69
N ASP A 585 -31.12 0.25 32.24
CA ASP A 585 -31.38 0.45 33.66
C ASP A 585 -30.68 -0.64 34.51
N TYR A 586 -30.65 -1.88 34.03
CA TYR A 586 -29.91 -2.98 34.67
C TYR A 586 -28.40 -2.69 34.78
N ILE A 587 -27.76 -2.22 33.70
CA ILE A 587 -26.32 -1.90 33.71
C ILE A 587 -26.02 -0.75 34.67
N GLU A 588 -26.80 0.33 34.63
CA GLU A 588 -26.59 1.47 35.55
C GLU A 588 -26.69 1.02 37.01
N ASN A 589 -27.68 0.19 37.34
CA ASN A 589 -27.82 -0.37 38.68
C ASN A 589 -26.61 -1.23 39.07
N LYS A 590 -26.05 -2.04 38.17
CA LYS A 590 -24.85 -2.85 38.44
C LYS A 590 -23.60 -2.00 38.66
N ILE A 591 -23.47 -0.87 37.95
CA ILE A 591 -22.40 0.09 38.19
C ILE A 591 -22.52 0.69 39.60
N VAL A 592 -23.73 1.14 39.98
CA VAL A 592 -24.00 1.71 41.31
C VAL A 592 -23.80 0.69 42.43
N GLU A 593 -24.28 -0.55 42.26
CA GLU A 593 -24.06 -1.66 43.21
C GLU A 593 -22.56 -1.88 43.47
N ASN A 594 -21.75 -1.88 42.40
CA ASN A 594 -20.31 -2.10 42.53
C ASN A 594 -19.58 -0.91 43.17
N GLN A 595 -19.95 0.33 42.81
CA GLN A 595 -19.39 1.54 43.42
C GLN A 595 -19.67 1.63 44.93
N ASN A 596 -20.81 1.10 45.38
CA ASN A 596 -21.19 1.05 46.79
C ASN A 596 -20.66 -0.20 47.53
N GLY A 597 -19.84 -1.04 46.87
CA GLY A 597 -19.26 -2.24 47.47
C GLY A 597 -20.26 -3.39 47.73
N LEU A 598 -21.45 -3.35 47.12
CA LEU A 598 -22.50 -4.35 47.34
C LEU A 598 -22.28 -5.66 46.56
N SER A 599 -21.42 -5.62 45.54
CA SER A 599 -21.11 -6.72 44.62
C SER A 599 -20.09 -7.73 45.16
N SER A 600 -19.49 -7.50 46.34
CA SER A 600 -18.36 -8.31 46.84
C SER A 600 -18.73 -9.67 47.43
N ASP A 601 -20.01 -9.92 47.74
CA ASP A 601 -20.49 -11.19 48.29
C ASP A 601 -21.58 -11.81 47.37
N PRO A 602 -21.27 -12.91 46.66
CA PRO A 602 -22.23 -13.63 45.84
C PRO A 602 -23.48 -14.10 46.60
N ASN A 603 -23.40 -14.30 47.92
CA ASN A 603 -24.54 -14.73 48.73
C ASN A 603 -25.64 -13.68 48.88
N ASN A 604 -25.34 -12.41 48.56
CA ASN A 604 -26.32 -11.33 48.54
C ASN A 604 -27.20 -11.34 47.28
N TYR A 605 -26.98 -12.28 46.36
CA TYR A 605 -27.66 -12.35 45.07
C TYR A 605 -28.41 -13.68 44.90
N ASP A 606 -29.55 -13.63 44.23
CA ASP A 606 -30.30 -14.84 43.88
C ASP A 606 -29.68 -15.53 42.66
N LYS A 607 -30.24 -16.69 42.30
CA LYS A 607 -29.81 -17.46 41.12
C LYS A 607 -29.93 -16.68 39.80
N ASN A 608 -30.67 -15.57 39.78
CA ASN A 608 -30.90 -14.71 38.63
C ASN A 608 -30.12 -13.38 38.75
N ASN A 609 -29.11 -13.31 39.63
CA ASN A 609 -28.25 -12.14 39.89
C ASN A 609 -28.99 -10.88 40.40
N LYS A 610 -30.15 -11.05 41.04
CA LYS A 610 -30.88 -9.98 41.72
C LYS A 610 -30.44 -9.86 43.18
N PHE A 611 -30.13 -8.65 43.63
CA PHE A 611 -29.76 -8.40 45.03
C PHE A 611 -30.94 -8.72 45.97
N ILE A 612 -30.68 -9.51 47.01
CA ILE A 612 -31.68 -9.97 48.01
C ILE A 612 -31.55 -9.18 49.33
N GLY A 613 -30.51 -8.37 49.50
CA GLY A 613 -30.29 -7.60 50.74
C GLY A 613 -31.27 -6.45 50.94
N ASN A 614 -31.50 -6.07 52.21
CA ASN A 614 -32.27 -4.87 52.55
C ASN A 614 -31.44 -3.61 52.25
N TYR A 615 -31.91 -2.76 51.34
CA TYR A 615 -31.31 -1.45 51.02
C TYR A 615 -31.29 -0.46 52.20
N SER A 616 -31.89 -0.80 53.34
CA SER A 616 -32.20 0.12 54.43
C SER A 616 -31.04 0.51 55.34
N SER A 617 -29.84 -0.08 55.21
CA SER A 617 -28.69 0.22 56.09
C SER A 617 -27.56 1.03 55.44
N PHE A 618 -27.69 1.44 54.17
CA PHE A 618 -26.60 2.13 53.44
C PHE A 618 -26.95 3.54 52.94
N TYR A 619 -28.19 4.00 53.12
CA TYR A 619 -28.57 5.38 52.91
C TYR A 619 -28.56 6.16 54.24
N ASP A 620 -27.39 6.54 54.72
CA ASP A 620 -27.31 7.75 55.54
C ASP A 620 -27.47 8.96 54.60
N LYS A 621 -28.73 9.40 54.47
CA LYS A 621 -29.24 10.64 53.85
C LYS A 621 -28.76 10.96 52.40
N PRO A 622 -29.68 11.13 51.43
CA PRO A 622 -29.32 11.82 50.20
C PRO A 622 -28.89 13.26 50.53
N VAL A 623 -27.65 13.62 50.20
CA VAL A 623 -27.28 15.02 50.02
C VAL A 623 -27.99 15.47 48.75
N TYR A 624 -29.17 16.06 48.91
CA TYR A 624 -29.77 16.89 47.87
C TYR A 624 -28.83 18.07 47.64
N ILE A 625 -27.97 17.98 46.61
CA ILE A 625 -27.43 19.19 45.99
C ILE A 625 -28.60 19.79 45.19
N ALA A 626 -29.38 20.61 45.87
CA ALA A 626 -30.29 21.52 45.21
C ALA A 626 -29.44 22.49 44.38
N ASN A 627 -29.54 22.38 43.05
CA ASN A 627 -29.24 23.49 42.16
C ASN A 627 -30.18 24.64 42.53
N ILE A 628 -29.69 25.59 43.33
CA ILE A 628 -30.28 26.91 43.43
C ILE A 628 -29.73 27.72 42.27
N SER A 629 -30.59 27.95 41.31
CA SER A 629 -30.45 28.99 40.31
C SER A 629 -30.37 30.37 40.97
N LYS A 630 -29.30 31.10 40.65
CA LYS A 630 -29.36 32.50 40.20
C LYS A 630 -28.18 32.77 39.29
#